data_AF-A0A3D0I754-F1
#
_entry.id   AF-A0A3D0I754-F1
#
_cell.length_a   1.000
_cell.length_b   1.000
_cell.length_c   1.000
_cell.angle_alpha   90.00
_cell.angle_beta   90.00
_cell.angle_gamma   90.00
#
_symmetry.space_group_name_H-M   'P 1'
#
loop_
_entity.id
_entity.type
_entity.pdbx_description
1 polymer ?
#
loop_
_entity_poly.entity_id
_entity_poly.type
_entity_poly.pdbx_seq_one_letter_code
_entity_poly.pdbx_strand_id
1 'polypeptide(L)'
;MTGSMRPPVGRLFFHIRGAFAEYERSLIAERAAAGRAAAKRRGVQFGRRSTLPPESAARVGRLCGSGHSVREIARLLSIGKDVVHREIVRLRSQEVAEPAVSKVPFPTGASAAQKYR
;
A
#
# COMPACT_ATOMS: atom_id res chain seq x y z
N MET A 1 -18.68 49.94 -6.86
CA MET A 1 -17.94 49.54 -5.64
C MET A 1 -16.90 48.46 -6.02
N THR A 2 -15.83 48.85 -6.70
CA THR A 2 -14.74 47.92 -7.10
C THR A 2 -13.52 48.20 -6.23
N GLY A 3 -13.54 47.64 -5.02
CA GLY A 3 -12.43 47.71 -4.07
C GLY A 3 -11.24 46.86 -4.53
N SER A 4 -10.42 47.41 -5.41
CA SER A 4 -9.11 46.86 -5.76
C SER A 4 -8.20 46.91 -4.53
N MET A 5 -8.08 45.78 -3.83
CA MET A 5 -7.13 45.60 -2.74
C MET A 5 -5.71 45.65 -3.34
N ARG A 6 -5.00 46.77 -3.10
CA ARG A 6 -3.72 47.12 -3.73
C ARG A 6 -2.69 45.95 -3.79
N PRO A 7 -1.80 45.92 -4.81
CA PRO A 7 -0.92 44.78 -5.11
C PRO A 7 -0.09 44.19 -3.94
N PRO A 8 0.50 44.97 -3.00
CA PRO A 8 1.34 44.40 -1.95
C PRO A 8 0.53 43.76 -0.81
N VAL A 9 -0.60 44.34 -0.38
CA VAL A 9 -1.42 43.79 0.71
C VAL A 9 -2.19 42.54 0.27
N GLY A 10 -2.68 42.52 -0.98
CA GLY A 10 -3.34 41.33 -1.55
C GLY A 10 -2.40 40.13 -1.67
N ARG A 11 -1.14 40.36 -2.08
CA ARG A 11 -0.10 39.30 -2.13
C ARG A 11 0.24 38.78 -0.75
N LEU A 12 0.45 39.65 0.24
CA LEU A 12 0.72 39.22 1.61
C LEU A 12 -0.42 38.36 2.17
N PHE A 13 -1.67 38.79 2.00
CA PHE A 13 -2.82 38.03 2.46
C PHE A 13 -2.94 36.66 1.77
N PHE A 14 -2.66 36.59 0.47
CA PHE A 14 -2.60 35.32 -0.25
C PHE A 14 -1.54 34.37 0.31
N HIS A 15 -0.33 34.87 0.60
CA HIS A 15 0.73 34.06 1.20
C HIS A 15 0.36 33.55 2.59
N ILE A 16 -0.21 34.41 3.43
CA ILE A 16 -0.68 34.02 4.77
C ILE A 16 -1.72 32.90 4.65
N ARG A 17 -2.71 33.06 3.76
CA ARG A 17 -3.72 32.02 3.52
C ARG A 17 -3.12 30.72 2.99
N GLY A 18 -2.12 30.81 2.12
CA GLY A 18 -1.37 29.64 1.65
C GLY A 18 -0.70 28.89 2.80
N ALA A 19 0.00 29.62 3.68
CA ALA A 19 0.65 29.05 4.86
C ALA A 19 -0.35 28.38 5.82
N PHE A 20 -1.52 29.01 6.04
CA PHE A 20 -2.59 28.40 6.84
C PHE A 20 -3.15 27.12 6.20
N ALA A 21 -3.37 27.12 4.88
CA ALA A 21 -3.85 25.93 4.19
C ALA A 21 -2.86 24.75 4.28
N GLU A 22 -1.56 25.02 4.17
CA GLU A 22 -0.51 24.01 4.36
C GLU A 22 -0.48 23.48 5.80
N TYR A 23 -0.62 24.38 6.78
CA TYR A 23 -0.70 24.01 8.20
C TYR A 23 -1.91 23.09 8.49
N GLU A 24 -3.10 23.47 8.02
CA GLU A 24 -4.32 22.67 8.18
C GLU A 24 -4.19 21.29 7.52
N ARG A 25 -3.61 21.24 6.31
CA ARG A 25 -3.38 19.98 5.61
C ARG A 25 -2.43 19.08 6.38
N SER A 26 -1.38 19.65 6.97
CA SER A 26 -0.38 18.93 7.76
C SER A 26 -1.02 18.32 9.01
N LEU A 27 -1.85 19.07 9.74
CA LEU A 27 -2.60 18.56 10.90
C LEU A 27 -3.55 17.42 10.53
N ILE A 28 -4.27 17.54 9.41
CA ILE A 28 -5.16 16.46 8.92
C ILE A 28 -4.34 15.21 8.59
N ALA A 29 -3.20 15.37 7.93
CA ALA A 29 -2.33 14.27 7.55
C ALA A 29 -1.76 13.55 8.78
N GLU A 30 -1.32 14.29 9.79
CA GLU A 30 -0.82 13.76 11.06
C GLU A 30 -1.90 12.94 11.79
N ARG A 31 -3.10 13.51 11.96
CA ARG A 31 -4.23 12.80 12.58
C ARG A 31 -4.61 11.55 11.82
N ALA A 32 -4.67 11.62 10.49
CA ALA A 32 -4.96 10.46 9.66
C ALA A 32 -3.87 9.37 9.78
N ALA A 33 -2.59 9.76 9.90
CA ALA A 33 -1.50 8.82 10.13
C ALA A 33 -1.61 8.13 11.49
N ALA A 34 -1.88 8.88 12.56
CA ALA A 34 -2.12 8.34 13.89
C ALA A 34 -3.32 7.37 13.90
N GLY A 35 -4.42 7.73 13.23
CA GLY A 35 -5.59 6.87 13.07
C GLY A 35 -5.28 5.57 12.32
N ARG A 36 -4.56 5.65 11.19
CA ARG A 36 -4.11 4.46 10.44
C ARG A 36 -3.23 3.55 11.29
N ALA A 37 -2.30 4.12 12.06
CA ALA A 37 -1.43 3.36 12.96
C ALA A 37 -2.23 2.65 14.07
N ALA A 38 -3.20 3.33 14.67
CA ALA A 38 -4.09 2.73 15.68
C ALA A 38 -4.94 1.59 15.08
N ALA A 39 -5.52 1.80 13.91
CA ALA A 39 -6.30 0.77 13.21
C ALA A 39 -5.44 -0.43 12.79
N LYS A 40 -4.19 -0.20 12.35
CA LYS A 40 -3.24 -1.28 12.05
C LYS A 40 -2.93 -2.11 13.30
N ARG A 41 -2.73 -1.47 14.47
CA ARG A 41 -2.56 -2.16 15.76
C ARG A 41 -3.78 -3.00 16.16
N ARG A 42 -4.99 -2.56 15.80
CA ARG A 42 -6.23 -3.33 15.98
C ARG A 42 -6.42 -4.46 14.95
N GLY A 43 -5.48 -4.64 14.02
CA GLY A 43 -5.58 -5.66 12.97
C GLY A 43 -6.50 -5.32 11.80
N VAL A 44 -6.90 -4.05 11.64
CA VAL A 44 -7.73 -3.64 10.50
C VAL A 44 -6.96 -3.86 9.20
N GLN A 45 -7.51 -4.67 8.30
CA GLN A 45 -6.95 -4.85 6.97
C GLN A 45 -7.26 -3.65 6.09
N PHE A 46 -6.21 -2.95 5.67
CA PHE A 46 -6.28 -1.84 4.73
C PHE A 46 -6.17 -2.31 3.28
N GLY A 47 -6.69 -1.50 2.36
CA GLY A 47 -6.65 -1.77 0.92
C GLY A 47 -7.83 -2.62 0.42
N ARG A 48 -7.73 -3.08 -0.82
CA ARG A 48 -8.79 -3.86 -1.48
C ARG A 48 -8.90 -5.23 -0.83
N ARG A 49 -10.08 -5.58 -0.32
CA ARG A 49 -10.36 -6.92 0.24
C ARG A 49 -10.19 -8.00 -0.85
N SER A 50 -9.73 -9.18 -0.44
CA SER A 50 -9.71 -10.33 -1.35
C SER A 50 -11.14 -10.70 -1.73
N THR A 51 -11.37 -10.89 -3.03
CA THR A 51 -12.66 -11.35 -3.58
C THR A 51 -12.82 -12.87 -3.45
N LEU A 52 -11.76 -13.57 -3.03
CA LEU A 52 -11.80 -15.02 -2.91
C LEU A 52 -12.58 -15.47 -1.67
N PRO A 53 -13.42 -16.52 -1.80
CA PRO A 53 -13.96 -17.23 -0.66
C PRO A 53 -12.82 -17.77 0.22
N PRO A 54 -13.03 -17.86 1.55
CA PRO A 54 -12.01 -18.35 2.48
C PRO A 54 -11.54 -19.77 2.15
N GLU A 55 -12.43 -20.64 1.65
CA GLU A 55 -12.09 -21.99 1.22
C GLU A 55 -11.13 -22.02 0.02
N SER A 56 -11.39 -21.18 -0.97
CA SER A 56 -10.54 -21.05 -2.15
C SER A 56 -9.17 -20.48 -1.79
N ALA A 57 -9.12 -19.50 -0.88
CA ALA A 57 -7.87 -18.96 -0.35
C ALA A 57 -7.05 -20.02 0.40
N ALA A 58 -7.68 -20.83 1.24
CA ALA A 58 -7.02 -21.95 1.92
C ALA A 58 -6.49 -22.99 0.92
N ARG A 59 -7.23 -23.25 -0.16
CA ARG A 59 -6.81 -24.17 -1.22
C ARG A 59 -5.60 -23.63 -2.00
N VAL A 60 -5.55 -22.33 -2.29
CA VAL A 60 -4.36 -21.66 -2.85
C VAL A 60 -3.14 -21.85 -1.96
N GLY A 61 -3.29 -21.63 -0.65
CA GLY A 61 -2.21 -21.83 0.32
C GLY A 61 -1.67 -23.26 0.32
N ARG A 62 -2.55 -24.27 0.36
CA ARG A 62 -2.15 -25.68 0.31
C ARG A 62 -1.40 -26.04 -0.97
N LEU A 63 -1.93 -25.62 -2.13
CA LEU A 63 -1.31 -25.93 -3.42
C LEU A 63 0.05 -25.22 -3.59
N CYS A 64 0.20 -24.03 -3.01
CA CYS A 64 1.48 -23.33 -2.97
C CYS A 64 2.48 -24.08 -2.08
N GLY A 65 2.04 -24.59 -0.92
CA GLY A 65 2.87 -25.39 -0.02
C GLY A 65 3.31 -26.74 -0.61
N SER A 66 2.51 -27.32 -1.51
CA SER A 66 2.85 -28.54 -2.24
C SER A 66 3.72 -28.30 -3.49
N GLY A 67 4.15 -27.06 -3.76
CA GLY A 67 5.09 -26.73 -4.83
C GLY A 67 4.47 -26.48 -6.21
N HIS A 68 3.16 -26.34 -6.33
CA HIS A 68 2.54 -26.01 -7.62
C HIS A 68 2.87 -24.58 -8.09
N SER A 69 3.04 -24.42 -9.40
CA SER A 69 3.23 -23.09 -9.98
C SER A 69 1.94 -22.25 -9.95
N VAL A 70 2.08 -20.93 -9.91
CA VAL A 70 0.95 -19.98 -9.91
C VAL A 70 -0.01 -20.23 -11.09
N ARG A 71 0.53 -20.62 -12.26
CA ARG A 71 -0.28 -20.93 -13.46
C ARG A 71 -1.07 -22.23 -13.31
N GLU A 72 -0.53 -23.23 -12.64
CA GLU A 72 -1.24 -24.47 -12.36
C GLU A 72 -2.36 -24.25 -11.36
N ILE A 73 -2.08 -23.51 -10.28
CA ILE A 73 -3.08 -23.16 -9.27
C ILE A 73 -4.25 -22.38 -9.90
N ALA A 74 -3.95 -21.40 -10.75
CA ALA A 74 -4.95 -20.63 -11.48
C ALA A 74 -5.86 -21.51 -12.34
N ARG A 75 -5.28 -22.49 -13.05
CA ARG A 75 -6.03 -23.45 -13.87
C ARG A 75 -6.90 -24.39 -13.02
N LEU A 76 -6.32 -24.96 -11.95
CA LEU A 76 -7.00 -25.91 -11.07
C LEU A 76 -8.19 -25.30 -10.33
N LEU A 77 -8.14 -24.00 -10.04
CA LEU A 77 -9.18 -23.29 -9.29
C LEU A 77 -10.07 -22.42 -10.18
N SER A 78 -9.81 -22.35 -11.49
CA SER A 78 -10.50 -21.45 -12.43
C SER A 78 -10.50 -19.98 -11.98
N ILE A 79 -9.37 -19.52 -11.40
CA ILE A 79 -9.19 -18.15 -10.89
C ILE A 79 -8.14 -17.44 -11.76
N GLY A 80 -8.31 -16.14 -11.99
CA GLY A 80 -7.31 -15.32 -12.68
C GLY A 80 -5.94 -15.33 -11.97
N LYS A 81 -4.86 -15.43 -12.76
CA LYS A 81 -3.48 -15.49 -12.25
C LYS A 81 -3.14 -14.37 -11.25
N ASP A 82 -3.65 -13.16 -11.49
CA ASP A 82 -3.38 -12.00 -10.63
C ASP A 82 -3.99 -12.14 -9.24
N VAL A 83 -5.15 -12.81 -9.14
CA VAL A 83 -5.82 -13.06 -7.87
C VAL A 83 -5.03 -14.10 -7.07
N VAL A 84 -4.54 -15.15 -7.72
CA VAL A 84 -3.65 -16.15 -7.09
C VAL A 84 -2.36 -15.50 -6.62
N HIS A 85 -1.73 -14.67 -7.45
CA HIS A 85 -0.51 -13.95 -7.08
C HIS A 85 -0.73 -13.02 -5.88
N ARG A 86 -1.82 -12.25 -5.89
CA ARG A 86 -2.19 -11.37 -4.77
C ARG A 86 -2.45 -12.16 -3.49
N GLU A 87 -3.10 -13.32 -3.61
CA GLU A 87 -3.40 -14.20 -2.49
C GLU A 87 -2.12 -14.80 -1.89
N ILE A 88 -1.16 -15.23 -2.71
CA ILE A 88 0.16 -15.69 -2.24
C ILE A 88 0.91 -14.57 -1.50
N VAL A 89 0.90 -13.34 -2.03
CA VAL A 89 1.51 -12.18 -1.36
C VAL A 89 0.81 -11.88 -0.02
N ARG A 90 -0.52 -12.02 0.02
CA ARG A 90 -1.32 -11.87 1.26
C ARG A 90 -0.91 -12.90 2.30
N LEU A 91 -0.86 -14.18 1.94
CA LEU A 91 -0.50 -15.29 2.83
C LEU A 91 0.93 -15.11 3.38
N ARG A 92 1.90 -14.76 2.53
CA ARG A 92 3.28 -14.46 2.97
C ARG A 92 3.35 -13.26 3.93
N SER A 93 2.52 -12.25 3.70
CA SER A 93 2.47 -11.08 4.59
C SER A 93 1.84 -11.39 5.95
N GLN A 94 1.04 -12.45 6.05
CA GLN A 94 0.44 -12.93 7.30
C GLN A 94 1.41 -13.79 8.12
N GLU A 95 2.28 -14.58 7.47
CA GLU A 95 3.32 -15.38 8.16
C GLU A 95 4.39 -14.51 8.83
N VAL A 96 4.70 -13.33 8.29
CA VAL A 96 5.74 -12.42 8.83
C VAL A 96 5.25 -11.62 10.06
N ALA A 97 3.98 -11.77 10.47
CA ALA A 97 3.39 -10.95 11.53
C ALA A 97 3.67 -11.42 12.98
N GLU A 98 4.32 -12.58 13.19
CA GLU A 98 4.82 -13.05 14.51
C GLU A 98 6.09 -13.90 14.34
N PRO A 99 7.20 -13.71 15.10
CA PRO A 99 7.69 -12.54 15.85
C PRO A 99 8.96 -11.89 15.22
N ALA A 100 9.34 -10.72 15.74
CA ALA A 100 10.50 -9.94 15.34
C ALA A 100 11.86 -10.68 15.51
N VAL A 101 12.73 -10.67 14.49
CA VAL A 101 14.16 -10.25 14.49
C VAL A 101 14.82 -10.49 13.12
N SER A 102 15.68 -9.54 12.72
CA SER A 102 16.59 -9.48 11.56
C SER A 102 15.99 -9.13 10.18
N LYS A 103 15.92 -7.83 9.89
CA LYS A 103 15.86 -7.35 8.51
C LYS A 103 17.19 -7.68 7.83
N VAL A 104 17.25 -8.76 7.06
CA VAL A 104 18.26 -8.88 6.00
C VAL A 104 17.78 -8.03 4.82
N PRO A 105 18.59 -7.09 4.29
CA PRO A 105 18.20 -6.35 3.10
C PRO A 105 18.01 -7.30 1.92
N PHE A 106 16.88 -7.19 1.23
CA PHE A 106 16.66 -7.89 -0.05
C PHE A 106 17.75 -7.42 -1.04
N PRO A 107 18.51 -8.31 -1.70
CA PRO A 107 19.48 -7.90 -2.70
C PRO A 107 18.72 -7.29 -3.87
N THR A 108 18.79 -5.97 -4.00
CA THR A 108 18.38 -5.29 -5.23
C THR A 108 19.42 -5.68 -6.25
N GLY A 109 19.06 -6.61 -7.14
CA GLY A 109 19.96 -7.15 -8.15
C GLY A 109 20.60 -6.01 -8.93
N ALA A 110 21.92 -5.88 -8.80
CA ALA A 110 22.72 -5.19 -9.78
C ALA A 110 22.57 -5.93 -11.12
N SER A 111 21.95 -5.27 -12.10
CA SER A 111 22.43 -5.16 -13.49
C SER A 111 21.27 -4.77 -14.41
N ALA A 112 21.06 -3.47 -14.58
CA ALA A 112 20.24 -2.88 -15.64
C ALA A 112 20.98 -1.71 -16.31
N ALA A 113 22.26 -1.91 -16.60
CA ALA A 113 23.10 -0.93 -17.30
C ALA A 113 24.11 -1.65 -18.21
N GLN A 114 23.63 -2.42 -19.18
CA GLN A 114 24.45 -2.92 -20.29
C GLN A 114 23.54 -3.48 -21.41
N LYS A 115 22.67 -2.67 -22.02
CA LYS A 115 21.91 -3.13 -23.21
C LYS A 115 21.35 -2.05 -24.13
N TYR A 116 22.01 -0.91 -24.22
CA TYR A 116 21.91 -0.04 -25.39
C TYR A 116 23.33 0.33 -25.82
N ARG A 117 23.73 -0.29 -26.93
CA ARG A 117 24.83 0.12 -27.79
C ARG A 117 24.19 0.80 -29.00
#